data_AF-A0A3B0V704-F1
#
_entry.id   AF-A0A3B0V704-F1
#
_cell.length_a   1.000
_cell.length_b   1.000
_cell.length_c   1.000
_cell.angle_alpha   90.00
_cell.angle_beta   90.00
_cell.angle_gamma   90.00
#
_symmetry.space_group_name_H-M   'P 1'
#
loop_
_entity.id
_entity.type
_entity.pdbx_description
1 polymer ?
#
loop_
_entity_poly.entity_id
_entity_poly.type
_entity_poly.pdbx_seq_one_letter_code
_entity_poly.pdbx_strand_id
1 'polypeptide(L)'
;MEVKIDSSWKAHLADEFEKPYFLELADFVKNEYANEPVYPAPGNIFRAFDLCPFGKVKVVILGQDPYHGTSQANGLCFAVNEDVTIPPSLQNIFKEIASDIGVSSTNKKINLHDEKSRGDLSRWAKQGVLLLNATLTVRAHVAGSHQKRGWEEFTDAVVKELSKNREH
;
A
#
# COMPACT_ATOMS: atom_id res chain seq x y z
N MET A 1 -3.01 -9.83 16.18
CA MET A 1 -3.66 -8.84 15.28
C MET A 1 -4.83 -9.52 14.60
N GLU A 2 -6.00 -8.90 14.46
CA GLU A 2 -7.09 -9.47 13.63
C GLU A 2 -6.92 -8.98 12.19
N VAL A 3 -6.59 -9.87 11.25
CA VAL A 3 -6.40 -9.51 9.84
C VAL A 3 -7.77 -9.41 9.17
N LYS A 4 -8.18 -8.18 8.85
CA LYS A 4 -9.39 -7.89 8.08
C LYS A 4 -8.97 -7.49 6.67
N ILE A 5 -9.28 -8.37 5.72
CA ILE A 5 -9.08 -8.16 4.29
C ILE A 5 -10.28 -8.69 3.52
N ASP A 6 -10.46 -8.21 2.30
CA ASP A 6 -11.45 -8.74 1.36
C ASP A 6 -11.42 -10.29 1.30
N SER A 7 -12.61 -10.90 1.25
CA SER A 7 -12.76 -12.36 1.33
C SER A 7 -12.04 -13.10 0.21
N SER A 8 -11.89 -12.50 -0.97
CA SER A 8 -11.15 -13.12 -2.06
C SER A 8 -9.68 -13.28 -1.71
N TRP A 9 -9.05 -12.27 -1.10
CA TRP A 9 -7.68 -12.37 -0.60
C TRP A 9 -7.56 -13.35 0.55
N LYS A 10 -8.52 -13.34 1.48
CA LYS A 10 -8.51 -14.28 2.61
C LYS A 10 -8.52 -15.73 2.17
N ALA A 11 -9.22 -16.07 1.08
CA ALA A 11 -9.23 -17.43 0.54
C ALA A 11 -7.86 -17.88 0.01
N HIS A 12 -7.05 -16.95 -0.51
CA HIS A 12 -5.71 -17.25 -1.06
C HIS A 12 -4.59 -17.17 -0.02
N LEU A 13 -4.77 -16.39 1.05
CA LEU A 13 -3.73 -16.11 2.05
C LEU A 13 -4.01 -16.74 3.41
N ALA A 14 -5.07 -17.55 3.56
CA ALA A 14 -5.46 -18.15 4.84
C ALA A 14 -4.29 -18.89 5.51
N ASP A 15 -3.65 -19.79 4.77
CA ASP A 15 -2.50 -20.57 5.24
C ASP A 15 -1.31 -19.69 5.61
N GLU A 16 -1.16 -18.53 4.94
CA GLU A 16 -0.07 -17.60 5.19
C GLU A 16 -0.17 -16.99 6.60
N PHE A 17 -1.39 -16.70 7.05
CA PHE A 17 -1.65 -16.11 8.36
C PHE A 17 -1.42 -17.08 9.52
N GLU A 18 -1.39 -18.38 9.25
CA GLU A 18 -1.13 -19.43 10.26
C GLU A 18 0.36 -19.75 10.41
N LYS A 19 1.21 -19.26 9.51
CA LYS A 19 2.65 -19.54 9.56
C LYS A 19 3.31 -18.89 10.78
N PRO A 20 4.31 -19.55 11.39
CA PRO A 20 5.00 -19.02 12.57
C PRO A 20 5.55 -17.59 12.39
N TYR A 21 6.16 -17.29 11.23
CA TYR A 21 6.71 -15.96 10.96
C TYR A 21 5.62 -14.88 10.98
N PHE A 22 4.40 -15.19 10.51
CA PHE A 22 3.32 -14.22 10.46
C PHE A 22 2.74 -13.97 11.85
N LEU A 23 2.68 -15.00 12.70
CA LEU A 23 2.29 -14.85 14.10
C LEU A 23 3.30 -13.97 14.86
N GLU A 24 4.60 -14.22 14.67
CA GLU A 24 5.67 -13.39 15.23
C GLU A 24 5.59 -11.94 14.72
N LEU A 25 5.36 -11.74 13.43
CA LEU A 25 5.14 -10.43 12.82
C LEU A 25 3.93 -9.72 13.44
N ALA A 26 2.80 -10.42 13.59
CA ALA A 26 1.57 -9.87 14.13
C ALA A 26 1.73 -9.42 15.59
N ASP A 27 2.47 -10.16 16.40
CA ASP A 27 2.81 -9.80 17.77
C ASP A 27 3.82 -8.65 17.83
N PHE A 28 4.84 -8.66 16.98
CA PHE A 28 5.78 -7.55 16.83
C PHE A 28 5.05 -6.25 16.50
N VAL A 29 4.20 -6.25 15.46
CA VAL A 29 3.47 -5.04 15.05
C VAL A 29 2.49 -4.60 16.13
N LYS A 30 1.79 -5.53 16.79
CA LYS A 30 0.90 -5.19 17.93
C LYS A 30 1.67 -4.48 19.05
N ASN A 31 2.87 -4.97 19.38
CA ASN A 31 3.71 -4.34 20.40
C ASN A 31 4.23 -2.97 19.94
N GLU A 32 4.61 -2.82 18.67
CA GLU A 32 5.03 -1.51 18.13
C GLU A 32 3.91 -0.46 18.26
N TYR A 33 2.68 -0.76 17.84
CA TYR A 33 1.55 0.18 17.99
C TYR A 33 1.18 0.49 19.44
N ALA A 34 1.51 -0.39 20.39
CA ALA A 34 1.24 -0.18 21.81
C ALA A 34 2.25 0.77 22.48
N ASN A 35 3.46 0.87 21.93
CA ASN A 35 4.58 1.55 22.58
C ASN A 35 5.11 2.76 21.79
N GLU A 36 4.90 2.79 20.48
CA GLU A 36 5.49 3.77 19.58
C GLU A 36 4.45 4.32 18.59
N PRO A 37 4.64 5.55 18.07
CA PRO A 37 3.87 6.02 16.92
C PRO A 37 4.26 5.23 15.66
N VAL A 38 3.30 4.49 15.10
CA VAL A 38 3.48 3.63 13.92
C VAL A 38 2.48 4.01 12.83
N TYR A 39 2.91 3.95 11.58
CA TYR A 39 2.11 4.24 10.40
C TYR A 39 2.02 3.03 9.46
N PRO A 40 0.92 2.89 8.69
CA PRO A 40 -0.30 3.71 8.72
C PRO A 40 -1.12 3.46 10.00
N ALA A 41 -2.31 4.06 10.15
CA ALA A 41 -3.22 3.66 11.23
C ALA A 41 -3.55 2.15 11.13
N PRO A 42 -3.79 1.42 12.25
CA PRO A 42 -3.98 -0.03 12.23
C PRO A 42 -5.04 -0.54 11.24
N GLY A 43 -6.17 0.18 11.12
CA GLY A 43 -7.24 -0.18 10.16
C GLY A 43 -6.86 -0.01 8.69
N ASN A 44 -5.73 0.64 8.40
CA ASN A 44 -5.25 0.89 7.05
C ASN A 44 -4.06 -0.01 6.65
N ILE A 45 -3.54 -0.87 7.52
CA ILE A 45 -2.39 -1.75 7.21
C ILE A 45 -2.65 -2.56 5.93
N PHE A 46 -3.86 -3.09 5.78
CA PHE A 46 -4.24 -3.93 4.65
C PHE A 46 -5.18 -3.24 3.64
N ARG A 47 -5.28 -1.90 3.66
CA ARG A 47 -6.23 -1.15 2.82
C ARG A 47 -6.08 -1.43 1.32
N ALA A 48 -4.86 -1.72 0.85
CA ALA A 48 -4.60 -2.10 -0.55
C ALA A 48 -5.41 -3.34 -0.99
N PHE A 49 -5.55 -4.33 -0.10
CA PHE A 49 -6.28 -5.57 -0.34
C PHE A 49 -7.80 -5.35 -0.38
N ASP A 50 -8.30 -4.45 0.47
CA ASP A 50 -9.73 -4.09 0.50
C ASP A 50 -10.16 -3.32 -0.75
N LEU A 51 -9.32 -2.40 -1.23
CA LEU A 51 -9.64 -1.58 -2.39
C LEU A 51 -9.43 -2.31 -3.72
N CYS A 52 -8.58 -3.34 -3.74
CA CYS A 52 -8.24 -4.11 -4.93
C CYS A 52 -8.39 -5.62 -4.64
N PRO A 53 -9.61 -6.18 -4.71
CA PRO A 53 -9.86 -7.61 -4.51
C PRO A 53 -9.02 -8.49 -5.45
N PHE A 54 -8.66 -9.69 -5.01
CA PHE A 54 -7.76 -10.61 -5.72
C PHE A 54 -8.12 -10.79 -7.20
N GLY A 55 -9.39 -11.05 -7.47
CA GLY A 55 -9.93 -11.27 -8.82
C GLY A 55 -9.92 -10.04 -9.74
N LYS A 56 -9.65 -8.85 -9.21
CA LYS A 56 -9.65 -7.58 -9.94
C LYS A 56 -8.25 -7.02 -10.19
N VAL A 57 -7.21 -7.63 -9.62
CA VAL A 57 -5.83 -7.17 -9.83
C VAL A 57 -5.44 -7.28 -11.30
N LYS A 58 -4.97 -6.16 -11.86
CA LYS A 58 -4.47 -6.03 -13.25
C LYS A 58 -3.01 -5.58 -13.28
N VAL A 59 -2.64 -4.71 -12.34
CA VAL A 59 -1.30 -4.14 -12.23
C VAL A 59 -0.88 -4.20 -10.77
N VAL A 60 0.38 -4.51 -10.52
CA VAL A 60 1.00 -4.41 -9.18
C VAL A 60 2.05 -3.31 -9.24
N ILE A 61 1.95 -2.33 -8.33
CA ILE A 61 2.99 -1.32 -8.12
C ILE A 61 3.58 -1.58 -6.74
N LEU A 62 4.88 -1.82 -6.70
CA LEU A 62 5.61 -2.13 -5.48
C LEU A 62 6.36 -0.90 -4.97
N GLY A 63 6.09 -0.51 -3.72
CA GLY A 63 6.92 0.40 -2.94
C GLY A 63 7.75 -0.34 -1.90
N GLN A 64 8.57 0.38 -1.15
CA GLN A 64 9.49 -0.19 -0.16
C GLN A 64 8.84 -0.29 1.22
N ASP A 65 8.59 0.86 1.86
CA ASP A 65 7.93 1.00 3.14
C ASP A 65 6.93 2.17 3.11
N PRO A 66 5.98 2.24 4.05
CA PRO A 66 5.05 3.36 4.12
C PRO A 66 5.80 4.67 4.40
N TYR A 67 5.18 5.79 4.05
CA TYR A 67 5.68 7.09 4.51
C TYR A 67 5.72 7.16 6.05
N HIS A 68 6.85 7.59 6.58
CA HIS A 68 7.11 7.64 8.02
C HIS A 68 6.77 8.99 8.67
N GLY A 69 6.26 9.97 7.91
CA GLY A 69 5.80 11.25 8.46
C GLY A 69 4.35 11.20 8.93
N THR A 70 4.02 12.08 9.87
CA THR A 70 2.69 12.18 10.47
C THR A 70 1.59 12.32 9.44
N SER A 71 0.58 11.45 9.54
CA SER A 71 -0.61 11.42 8.69
C SER A 71 -0.35 11.18 7.19
N GLN A 72 0.87 10.81 6.80
CA GLN A 72 1.20 10.60 5.38
C GLN A 72 0.69 9.26 4.88
N ALA A 73 1.14 8.15 5.45
CA ALA A 73 0.80 6.82 4.98
C ALA A 73 -0.67 6.49 5.23
N ASN A 74 -1.35 6.04 4.18
CA ASN A 74 -2.76 5.69 4.21
C ASN A 74 -3.04 4.22 3.82
N GLY A 75 -2.01 3.37 3.79
CA GLY A 75 -2.13 1.95 3.44
C GLY A 75 -1.98 1.60 1.96
N LEU A 76 -1.64 2.58 1.11
CA LEU A 76 -1.35 2.39 -0.31
C LEU A 76 0.08 2.89 -0.60
N CYS A 77 0.87 2.13 -1.37
CA CYS A 77 2.21 2.58 -1.75
C CYS A 77 2.15 3.90 -2.55
N PHE A 78 3.12 4.78 -2.32
CA PHE A 78 3.22 6.13 -2.91
C PHE A 78 2.06 7.12 -2.62
N ALA A 79 0.92 6.67 -2.11
CA ALA A 79 -0.22 7.53 -1.83
C ALA A 79 -0.10 8.22 -0.46
N VAL A 80 -0.71 9.39 -0.36
CA VAL A 80 -0.92 10.11 0.90
C VAL A 80 -2.39 10.50 1.07
N ASN A 81 -2.79 10.93 2.25
CA ASN A 81 -4.13 11.49 2.48
C ASN A 81 -4.32 12.82 1.72
N GLU A 82 -5.58 13.19 1.45
CA GLU A 82 -5.93 14.34 0.60
C GLU A 82 -5.31 15.67 1.06
N ASP A 83 -5.22 15.89 2.38
CA ASP A 83 -4.71 17.14 2.97
C ASP A 83 -3.19 17.14 3.21
N VAL A 84 -2.47 16.14 2.70
CA VAL A 84 -1.02 15.99 2.90
C VAL A 84 -0.25 16.50 1.70
N THR A 85 0.80 17.28 1.97
CA THR A 85 1.76 17.71 0.93
C THR A 85 2.31 16.51 0.17
N ILE A 86 2.15 16.53 -1.16
CA ILE A 86 2.57 15.45 -2.06
C ILE A 86 4.08 15.21 -1.92
N PRO A 87 4.52 13.99 -1.56
CA PRO A 87 5.94 13.69 -1.43
C PRO A 87 6.67 13.74 -2.78
N PRO A 88 8.00 13.99 -2.80
CA PRO A 88 8.77 14.10 -4.04
C PRO A 88 8.61 12.91 -4.99
N SER A 89 8.56 11.68 -4.47
CA SER A 89 8.36 10.47 -5.29
C SER A 89 7.03 10.50 -6.03
N LEU A 90 5.93 10.89 -5.37
CA LEU A 90 4.62 10.99 -6.00
C LEU A 90 4.55 12.15 -6.99
N GLN A 91 5.25 13.27 -6.73
CA GLN A 91 5.39 14.35 -7.72
C GLN A 91 6.09 13.86 -8.99
N ASN A 92 7.13 13.03 -8.85
CA ASN A 92 7.86 12.46 -9.98
C ASN A 92 6.99 11.47 -10.76
N ILE A 93 6.18 10.65 -10.08
CA ILE A 93 5.18 9.78 -10.73
C ILE A 93 4.22 10.60 -11.58
N PHE A 94 3.69 11.72 -11.07
CA PHE A 94 2.78 12.57 -11.85
C PHE A 94 3.47 13.28 -13.02
N LYS A 95 4.72 13.69 -12.86
CA LYS A 95 5.51 14.27 -13.97
C LYS A 95 5.73 13.23 -15.09
N GLU A 96 6.07 12.00 -14.71
CA GLU A 96 6.27 10.91 -15.67
C GLU A 96 4.97 10.60 -16.41
N ILE A 97 3.85 10.45 -15.68
CA ILE A 97 2.53 10.26 -16.30
C ILE A 97 2.22 11.41 -17.28
N ALA A 98 2.42 12.67 -16.89
CA ALA A 98 2.16 13.81 -17.78
C ALA A 98 2.99 13.74 -19.07
N SER A 99 4.25 13.31 -18.97
CA SER A 99 5.17 13.12 -20.10
C SER A 99 4.76 11.94 -20.99
N ASP A 100 4.45 10.80 -20.40
CA ASP A 100 4.17 9.52 -21.08
C ASP A 100 2.83 9.56 -21.85
N ILE A 101 1.74 9.92 -21.18
CA ILE A 101 0.40 9.91 -21.79
C ILE A 101 0.02 11.24 -22.48
N GLY A 102 0.98 12.17 -22.64
CA GLY A 102 0.76 13.46 -23.32
C GLY A 102 -0.26 14.37 -22.60
N VAL A 103 -0.44 14.18 -21.30
CA VAL A 103 -1.35 15.00 -20.49
C VAL A 103 -0.59 16.25 -20.06
N SER A 104 -0.62 17.27 -20.91
CA SER A 104 -0.24 18.62 -20.51
C SER A 104 -1.07 19.05 -19.30
N SER A 105 -0.47 19.80 -18.37
CA SER A 105 -1.12 20.44 -17.22
C SER A 105 -2.36 21.30 -17.58
N THR A 106 -2.64 21.49 -18.87
CA THR A 106 -3.77 22.22 -19.44
C THR A 106 -4.97 21.34 -19.85
N ASN A 107 -4.83 20.01 -19.87
CA ASN A 107 -5.92 19.09 -20.20
C ASN A 107 -6.88 18.91 -19.00
N LYS A 108 -7.84 19.84 -18.88
CA LYS A 108 -8.94 19.88 -17.89
C LYS A 108 -9.75 18.57 -17.69
N LYS A 109 -9.63 17.60 -18.60
CA LYS A 109 -10.28 16.28 -18.52
C LYS A 109 -9.49 15.24 -17.73
N ILE A 110 -8.17 15.41 -17.61
CA ILE A 110 -7.32 14.61 -16.72
C ILE A 110 -6.74 15.60 -15.72
N ASN A 111 -7.55 15.98 -14.74
CA ASN A 111 -7.11 16.85 -13.66
C ASN A 111 -6.07 16.10 -12.81
N LEU A 112 -4.80 16.17 -13.22
CA LEU A 112 -3.64 15.98 -12.34
C LEU A 112 -3.59 17.09 -11.25
N HIS A 113 -4.43 18.11 -11.41
CA HIS A 113 -4.66 19.25 -10.54
C HIS A 113 -6.10 19.30 -9.98
N ASP A 114 -6.77 18.16 -9.75
CA ASP A 114 -7.97 18.19 -8.93
C ASP A 114 -7.51 18.53 -7.51
N GLU A 115 -7.63 19.80 -7.12
CA GLU A 115 -6.98 20.38 -5.94
C GLU A 115 -7.32 19.64 -4.65
N LYS A 116 -8.40 18.86 -4.64
CA LYS A 116 -8.90 18.15 -3.47
C LYS A 116 -8.40 16.71 -3.31
N SER A 117 -7.82 16.07 -4.33
CA SER A 117 -7.47 14.63 -4.26
C SER A 117 -6.03 14.30 -4.69
N ARG A 118 -5.10 15.26 -4.62
CA ARG A 118 -3.79 15.12 -5.31
C ARG A 118 -2.91 14.00 -4.77
N GLY A 119 -3.09 13.59 -3.52
CA GLY A 119 -2.25 12.58 -2.86
C GLY A 119 -2.84 11.16 -2.84
N ASP A 120 -4.16 11.03 -2.88
CA ASP A 120 -4.83 9.72 -2.71
C ASP A 120 -4.90 8.98 -4.05
N LEU A 121 -4.43 7.73 -4.04
CA LEU A 121 -4.42 6.84 -5.20
C LEU A 121 -5.50 5.75 -5.12
N SER A 122 -6.46 5.88 -4.20
CA SER A 122 -7.57 4.92 -4.06
C SER A 122 -8.37 4.69 -5.35
N ARG A 123 -8.45 5.71 -6.23
CA ARG A 123 -9.06 5.59 -7.56
C ARG A 123 -8.35 4.60 -8.48
N TRP A 124 -7.02 4.44 -8.36
CA TRP A 124 -6.25 3.46 -9.12
C TRP A 124 -6.46 2.06 -8.52
N ALA A 125 -6.45 1.96 -7.19
CA ALA A 125 -6.71 0.70 -6.49
C ALA A 125 -8.06 0.09 -6.89
N LYS A 126 -9.13 0.89 -6.88
CA LYS A 126 -10.48 0.47 -7.30
C LYS A 126 -10.58 0.00 -8.77
N GLN A 127 -9.61 0.38 -9.61
CA GLN A 127 -9.55 -0.02 -11.02
C GLN A 127 -8.69 -1.26 -11.29
N GLY A 128 -8.10 -1.85 -10.25
CA GLY A 128 -7.28 -3.06 -10.33
C GLY A 128 -5.78 -2.83 -10.17
N VAL A 129 -5.35 -1.65 -9.70
CA VAL A 129 -3.93 -1.39 -9.41
C VAL A 129 -3.64 -1.72 -7.95
N LEU A 130 -3.01 -2.87 -7.68
CA LEU A 130 -2.59 -3.22 -6.33
C LEU A 130 -1.38 -2.37 -5.93
N LEU A 131 -1.60 -1.39 -5.05
CA LEU A 131 -0.59 -0.46 -4.54
C LEU A 131 0.03 -1.00 -3.24
N LEU A 132 1.00 -1.91 -3.38
CA LEU A 132 1.57 -2.69 -2.27
C LEU A 132 2.98 -2.20 -1.92
N ASN A 133 3.31 -2.13 -0.62
CA ASN A 133 4.69 -1.95 -0.16
C ASN A 133 5.29 -3.30 0.25
N ALA A 134 6.61 -3.46 0.16
CA ALA A 134 7.31 -4.64 0.67
C ALA A 134 7.23 -4.77 2.21
N THR A 135 7.12 -3.63 2.91
CA THR A 135 6.74 -3.58 4.33
C THR A 135 5.45 -2.79 4.51
N LEU A 136 4.54 -3.26 5.37
CA LEU A 136 3.21 -2.63 5.49
C LEU A 136 3.08 -1.66 6.67
N THR A 137 4.09 -1.57 7.52
CA THR A 137 4.13 -0.65 8.67
C THR A 137 5.51 -0.06 8.84
N VAL A 138 5.59 1.11 9.49
CA VAL A 138 6.83 1.81 9.79
C VAL A 138 6.66 2.65 11.05
N ARG A 139 7.70 2.75 11.87
CA ARG A 139 7.75 3.69 12.99
C ARG A 139 7.88 5.12 12.49
N ALA A 140 7.21 6.05 13.16
CA ALA A 140 7.28 7.47 12.84
C ALA A 140 8.74 7.97 12.80
N HIS A 141 9.08 8.69 11.74
CA HIS A 141 10.39 9.29 11.49
C HIS A 141 11.57 8.31 11.38
N VAL A 142 11.34 7.00 11.33
CA VAL A 142 12.39 5.99 11.20
C VAL A 142 12.08 5.10 10.00
N ALA A 143 12.53 5.53 8.83
CA ALA A 143 12.42 4.77 7.58
C ALA A 143 13.01 3.36 7.74
N GLY A 144 12.35 2.35 7.18
CA GLY A 144 12.79 0.97 7.21
C GLY A 144 12.83 0.31 8.59
N SER A 145 12.26 0.93 9.64
CA SER A 145 12.27 0.41 11.01
C SER A 145 11.65 -0.99 11.18
N HIS A 146 10.73 -1.37 10.29
CA HIS A 146 10.06 -2.68 10.33
C HIS A 146 10.55 -3.64 9.22
N GLN A 147 11.66 -3.32 8.56
CA GLN A 147 12.31 -4.24 7.61
C GLN A 147 12.79 -5.51 8.33
N LYS A 148 12.75 -6.64 7.62
CA LYS A 148 13.19 -7.95 8.10
C LYS A 148 12.42 -8.45 9.33
N ARG A 149 11.17 -7.98 9.49
CA ARG A 149 10.26 -8.40 10.57
C ARG A 149 9.20 -9.40 10.12
N GLY A 150 9.22 -9.81 8.85
CA GLY A 150 8.31 -10.78 8.26
C GLY A 150 7.35 -10.20 7.21
N TRP A 151 7.31 -8.87 7.06
CA TRP A 151 6.45 -8.27 6.03
C TRP A 151 6.88 -8.65 4.62
N GLU A 152 8.19 -8.69 4.36
CA GLU A 152 8.71 -9.01 3.04
C GLU A 152 8.30 -10.43 2.63
N GLU A 153 8.39 -11.40 3.56
CA GLU A 153 7.93 -12.77 3.33
C GLU A 153 6.43 -12.83 3.03
N PHE A 154 5.61 -12.07 3.77
CA PHE A 154 4.18 -11.96 3.51
C PHE A 154 3.88 -11.35 2.14
N THR A 155 4.53 -10.24 1.79
CA THR A 155 4.30 -9.58 0.49
C THR A 155 4.83 -10.39 -0.68
N ASP A 156 5.90 -11.17 -0.49
CA ASP A 156 6.36 -12.16 -1.46
C ASP A 156 5.31 -13.25 -1.68
N ALA A 157 4.65 -13.74 -0.63
CA ALA A 157 3.56 -14.71 -0.75
C ALA A 157 2.37 -14.14 -1.52
N VAL A 158 2.03 -12.87 -1.29
CA VAL A 158 0.99 -12.14 -2.06
C VAL A 158 1.31 -12.13 -3.55
N VAL A 159 2.53 -11.73 -3.92
CA VAL A 159 2.96 -11.67 -5.33
C VAL A 159 3.01 -13.07 -5.95
N LYS A 160 3.46 -14.08 -5.19
CA LYS A 160 3.46 -15.48 -5.64
C LYS A 160 2.04 -16.00 -5.92
N GLU A 161 1.07 -15.69 -5.06
CA GLU A 161 -0.31 -16.13 -5.30
C GLU A 161 -0.95 -15.46 -6.51
N LEU A 162 -0.67 -14.18 -6.74
CA LEU A 162 -1.07 -13.52 -7.98
C LEU A 162 -0.42 -14.18 -9.19
N SER A 163 0.90 -14.38 -9.16
CA SER A 163 1.63 -15.02 -10.26
C SER A 163 1.11 -16.42 -10.59
N LYS A 164 0.69 -17.17 -9.58
CA LYS A 164 0.19 -18.54 -9.73
C LYS A 164 -1.26 -18.62 -10.23
N ASN A 165 -2.14 -17.72 -9.78
CA ASN A 165 -3.60 -17.86 -10.00
C ASN A 165 -4.22 -16.73 -10.83
N ARG A 166 -3.43 -15.77 -11.33
CA ARG A 166 -3.90 -14.74 -12.26
C ARG A 166 -3.22 -14.96 -13.60
N GLU A 167 -4.03 -14.97 -14.66
CA GLU A 167 -3.53 -15.05 -16.04
C GLU A 167 -2.77 -13.75 -16.40
N HIS A 168 -1.72 -13.91 -17.21
CA HIS A 168 -0.90 -12.82 -17.75
C HIS A 168 -1.61 -12.04 -18.85
#